data_AF-A0A812UR69-F1
#
_entry.id   AF-A0A812UR69-F1
#
_cell.length_a   1.000
_cell.length_b   1.000
_cell.length_c   1.000
_cell.angle_alpha   90.00
_cell.angle_beta   90.00
_cell.angle_gamma   90.00
#
_symmetry.space_group_name_H-M   'P 1'
#
loop_
_entity.id
_entity.type
_entity.pdbx_description
1 polymer ?
#
loop_
_entity_poly.entity_id
_entity_poly.type
_entity_poly.pdbx_seq_one_letter_code
_entity_poly.pdbx_strand_id
1 'polypeptide(L)'
;AAPASALNFKLSFSGVVNALEPKSGNLLIDCAAVSRHFGRPAMIAPSANPMNAQVGSILTFRLDPKKELPMAENVVLNGFDQEVGDAYERVTDDGFGGAGFL
;
A
#
# COMPACT_ATOMS: atom_id res chain seq x y z
N ALA A 1 -4.99 5.74 27.87
CA ALA A 1 -4.24 6.21 26.70
C ALA A 1 -3.17 5.16 26.39
N ALA A 2 -3.24 4.50 25.23
CA ALA A 2 -2.19 3.55 24.84
C ALA A 2 -0.89 4.31 24.56
N PRO A 3 0.29 3.82 24.99
CA PRO A 3 1.54 4.51 24.73
C PRO A 3 1.78 4.55 23.22
N ALA A 4 2.05 5.76 22.71
CA ALA A 4 2.48 5.98 21.34
C ALA A 4 3.72 5.12 21.08
N SER A 5 3.49 3.94 20.50
CA SER A 5 4.56 2.97 20.27
C SER A 5 5.48 3.61 19.25
N ALA A 6 6.71 3.93 19.66
CA ALA A 6 7.74 4.42 18.78
C ALA A 6 7.91 3.38 17.66
N LEU A 7 7.59 3.74 16.42
CA LEU A 7 7.83 2.86 15.29
C LEU A 7 9.32 2.62 15.19
N ASN A 8 9.74 1.37 15.32
CA ASN A 8 11.14 1.02 15.13
C ASN A 8 11.40 0.85 13.64
N PHE A 9 11.95 1.88 13.01
CA PHE A 9 12.30 1.92 11.59
C PHE A 9 13.31 0.85 11.15
N LYS A 10 13.95 0.14 12.09
CA LYS A 10 14.82 -1.01 11.79
C LYS A 10 14.04 -2.30 11.57
N LEU A 11 12.75 -2.34 11.90
CA LEU A 11 11.91 -3.50 11.70
C LEU A 11 11.33 -3.54 10.29
N SER A 12 11.02 -4.74 9.84
CA SER A 12 10.24 -4.96 8.63
C SER A 12 8.75 -4.94 9.00
N PHE A 13 7.96 -4.20 8.24
CA PHE A 13 6.51 -4.14 8.35
C PHE A 13 5.89 -4.93 7.20
N SER A 14 4.78 -5.61 7.48
CA SER A 14 3.99 -6.27 6.44
C SER A 14 2.66 -5.55 6.30
N GLY A 15 2.18 -5.45 5.07
CA GLY A 15 0.89 -4.87 4.77
C GLY A 15 0.38 -5.30 3.41
N VAL A 16 -0.87 -4.95 3.15
CA VAL A 16 -1.53 -5.25 1.87
C VAL A 16 -1.68 -3.96 1.11
N VAL A 17 -1.34 -3.96 -0.16
CA VAL A 17 -1.63 -2.82 -1.02
C VAL A 17 -3.14 -2.74 -1.19
N ASN A 18 -3.74 -1.66 -0.72
CA ASN A 18 -5.18 -1.47 -0.77
C ASN A 18 -5.61 -0.53 -1.90
N ALA A 19 -4.74 0.38 -2.33
CA ALA A 19 -5.05 1.31 -3.39
C ALA A 19 -3.81 1.77 -4.14
N LEU A 20 -4.01 2.26 -5.36
CA LEU A 20 -3.02 2.99 -6.14
C LEU A 20 -3.45 4.45 -6.21
N GLU A 21 -2.57 5.36 -5.84
CA GLU A 21 -2.81 6.80 -5.96
C GLU A 21 -2.62 7.23 -7.43
N PRO A 22 -3.70 7.62 -8.14
CA PRO A 22 -3.64 7.84 -9.59
C PRO A 22 -2.84 9.09 -9.99
N LYS A 23 -2.64 10.03 -9.06
CA LYS A 23 -1.92 11.28 -9.32
C LYS A 23 -0.40 11.12 -9.30
N SER A 24 0.11 10.29 -8.40
CA SER A 24 1.54 10.10 -8.17
C SER A 24 2.03 8.74 -8.67
N GLY A 25 1.13 7.79 -8.89
CA GLY A 25 1.47 6.39 -9.13
C GLY A 25 1.95 5.66 -7.88
N ASN A 26 1.75 6.24 -6.68
CA ASN A 26 2.17 5.62 -5.43
C ASN A 26 1.19 4.54 -5.00
N LEU A 27 1.69 3.38 -4.57
CA LEU A 27 0.85 2.33 -4.00
C LEU A 27 0.66 2.58 -2.51
N LEU A 28 -0.59 2.56 -2.06
CA LEU A 28 -0.98 2.74 -0.67
C LEU A 28 -1.08 1.36 -0.01
N ILE A 29 -0.21 1.14 0.97
CA ILE A 29 -0.16 -0.07 1.76
C ILE A 29 -0.94 0.17 3.05
N ASP A 30 -1.97 -0.65 3.27
CA ASP A 30 -2.63 -0.71 4.55
C ASP A 30 -1.77 -1.48 5.55
N CYS A 31 -1.29 -0.76 6.56
CA CYS A 31 -0.54 -1.32 7.66
C CYS A 31 -0.94 -0.63 8.96
N ALA A 32 -1.64 -1.35 9.84
CA ALA A 32 -2.17 -0.81 11.08
C ALA A 32 -1.10 -0.16 11.98
N ALA A 33 0.13 -0.71 11.98
CA ALA A 33 1.23 -0.15 12.75
C ALA A 33 1.66 1.23 12.23
N VAL A 34 1.76 1.38 10.91
CA VAL A 34 2.14 2.64 10.26
C VAL A 34 1.03 3.66 10.35
N SER A 35 -0.20 3.29 9.99
CA SER A 35 -1.38 4.16 10.05
C SER A 35 -1.64 4.69 11.46
N ARG A 36 -1.42 3.88 12.51
CA ARG A 36 -1.57 4.34 13.90
C ARG A 36 -0.53 5.36 14.33
N HIS A 37 0.69 5.28 13.80
CA HIS A 37 1.78 6.17 14.20
C HIS A 37 1.81 7.46 13.38
N PHE A 38 1.65 7.34 12.06
CA PHE A 38 1.73 8.45 11.12
C PHE A 38 0.36 9.08 10.80
N GLY A 39 -0.75 8.45 11.21
CA GLY A 39 -2.11 8.85 10.85
C GLY A 39 -2.44 8.65 9.36
N ARG A 40 -1.58 7.94 8.61
CA ARG A 40 -1.71 7.72 7.17
C ARG A 40 -1.06 6.39 6.76
N PRO A 41 -1.52 5.75 5.67
CA PRO A 41 -0.96 4.50 5.17
C PRO A 41 0.48 4.67 4.67
N ALA A 42 1.21 3.56 4.59
CA ALA A 42 2.54 3.56 3.98
C ALA A 42 2.40 3.67 2.45
N MET A 43 3.39 4.27 1.80
CA MET A 43 3.37 4.51 0.35
C MET A 43 4.59 3.90 -0.31
N ILE A 44 4.40 3.16 -1.39
CA ILE A 44 5.49 2.70 -2.27
C ILE A 44 5.54 3.66 -3.45
N ALA A 45 6.69 4.28 -3.68
CA ALA A 45 6.93 5.03 -4.90
C ALA A 45 7.01 4.08 -6.10
N PRO A 46 6.56 4.47 -7.30
CA PRO A 46 6.69 3.64 -8.49
C PRO A 46 8.17 3.29 -8.79
N SER A 47 9.10 4.21 -8.52
CA SER A 47 10.54 3.96 -8.63
C SER A 47 11.09 2.97 -7.58
N ALA A 48 10.35 2.75 -6.49
CA ALA A 48 10.69 1.84 -5.39
C ALA A 48 9.85 0.55 -5.43
N ASN A 49 9.22 0.25 -6.57
CA ASN A 49 8.41 -0.96 -6.79
C ASN A 49 9.10 -1.95 -7.76
N PRO A 50 10.25 -2.54 -7.41
CA PRO A 50 10.96 -3.45 -8.31
C PRO A 50 10.21 -4.78 -8.56
N MET A 51 9.31 -5.16 -7.64
CA MET A 51 8.55 -6.41 -7.70
C MET A 51 7.21 -6.26 -8.41
N ASN A 52 6.93 -5.09 -8.99
CA ASN A 52 5.69 -4.78 -9.68
C ASN A 52 4.44 -5.09 -8.82
N ALA A 53 4.50 -4.75 -7.53
CA ALA A 53 3.37 -4.89 -6.61
C ALA A 53 2.15 -4.12 -7.13
N GLN A 54 0.98 -4.69 -6.91
CA GLN A 54 -0.32 -4.16 -7.34
C GLN A 54 -1.30 -4.16 -6.17
N VAL A 55 -2.47 -3.54 -6.34
CA VAL A 55 -3.54 -3.62 -5.33
C VAL A 55 -3.92 -5.09 -5.10
N GLY A 56 -4.05 -5.48 -3.84
CA GLY A 56 -4.15 -6.87 -3.39
C GLY A 56 -2.79 -7.49 -3.03
N SER A 57 -1.66 -6.94 -3.45
CA SER A 57 -0.35 -7.56 -3.14
C SER A 57 -0.02 -7.49 -1.65
N ILE A 58 0.34 -8.64 -1.07
CA ILE A 58 0.85 -8.74 0.30
C ILE A 58 2.36 -8.60 0.23
N LEU A 59 2.89 -7.59 0.91
CA LEU A 59 4.30 -7.26 0.83
C LEU A 59 4.87 -6.86 2.18
N THR A 60 6.17 -7.11 2.31
CA THR A 60 6.98 -6.67 3.44
C THR A 60 7.87 -5.53 3.01
N PHE A 61 7.96 -4.49 3.81
CA PHE A 61 8.71 -3.28 3.52
C PHE A 61 9.36 -2.74 4.79
N ARG A 62 10.31 -1.82 4.63
CA ARG A 62 10.88 -1.02 5.70
C ARG A 62 10.51 0.43 5.49
N LEU A 63 10.47 1.20 6.56
CA LEU A 63 10.21 2.64 6.49
C LEU A 63 11.54 3.39 6.50
N ASP A 64 11.67 4.38 5.61
CA ASP A 64 12.80 5.30 5.68
C ASP A 64 12.62 6.28 6.83
N PRO A 65 13.50 6.30 7.85
CA PRO A 65 13.39 7.23 8.97
C PRO A 65 13.77 8.67 8.62
N LYS A 66 14.34 8.93 7.44
CA LYS A 66 14.77 10.27 7.02
C LYS A 66 13.65 11.04 6.31
N LYS A 67 12.59 10.35 5.89
CA LYS A 67 11.43 10.97 5.24
C LYS A 67 10.31 11.22 6.26
N GLU A 68 9.72 12.42 6.20
CA GLU A 68 8.55 12.79 7.02
C GLU A 68 7.30 11.99 6.64
N LEU A 69 7.28 11.42 5.43
CA LEU A 69 6.22 10.56 4.93
C LEU A 69 6.62 9.09 5.08
N PRO A 70 5.68 8.19 5.42
CA PRO A 70 5.95 6.76 5.55
C PRO A 70 6.16 6.13 4.16
N MET A 71 7.33 6.37 3.57
CA MET A 71 7.74 5.74 2.32
C MET A 71 8.31 4.37 2.59
N ALA A 72 7.75 3.39 1.90
CA ALA A 72 8.17 2.01 1.93
C ALA A 72 9.41 1.82 1.05
N GLU A 73 10.42 1.16 1.63
CA GLU A 73 11.68 0.78 1.01
C GLU A 73 11.92 -0.72 1.15
N ASN A 74 12.79 -1.30 0.33
CA ASN A 74 13.09 -2.73 0.34
C ASN A 74 11.80 -3.58 0.31
N VAL A 75 10.93 -3.28 -0.65
CA VAL A 75 9.65 -3.96 -0.82
C VAL A 75 9.90 -5.37 -1.34
N VAL A 76 9.40 -6.36 -0.59
CA VAL A 76 9.44 -7.78 -0.93
C VAL A 76 7.99 -8.27 -1.03
N LEU A 77 7.61 -8.76 -2.21
CA LEU A 77 6.29 -9.33 -2.44
C LEU A 77 6.25 -10.75 -1.86
N ASN A 78 5.36 -10.98 -0.89
CA ASN A 78 5.20 -12.27 -0.23
C ASN A 78 4.01 -13.06 -0.78
N GLY A 79 3.04 -12.37 -1.36
CA GLY A 79 1.83 -13.02 -1.88
C GLY A 79 0.83 -12.00 -2.41
N PHE A 80 -0.39 -12.46 -2.60
CA PHE A 80 -1.49 -11.66 -3.10
C PHE A 80 -2.77 -12.03 -2.37
N ASP A 81 -3.42 -11.02 -1.83
CA ASP A 81 -4.75 -11.06 -1.25
C ASP A 81 -5.77 -10.87 -2.38
N GLN A 82 -6.37 -11.98 -2.80
CA GLN A 82 -7.34 -11.99 -3.88
C GLN A 82 -8.55 -11.13 -3.56
N GLU A 83 -9.06 -11.14 -2.33
CA GLU A 83 -10.26 -10.40 -1.94
C GLU A 83 -10.08 -8.89 -2.12
N VAL A 84 -8.92 -8.36 -1.70
CA VAL A 84 -8.58 -6.93 -1.90
C VAL A 84 -8.35 -6.60 -3.38
N GLY A 85 -7.69 -7.48 -4.13
CA GLY A 85 -7.49 -7.31 -5.57
C GLY A 85 -8.82 -7.25 -6.34
N ASP A 86 -9.70 -8.21 -6.09
CA ASP A 86 -11.04 -8.31 -6.70
C ASP A 86 -11.92 -7.11 -6.34
N ALA A 87 -11.81 -6.60 -5.11
CA ALA A 87 -12.52 -5.41 -4.68
C ALA A 87 -12.05 -4.16 -5.44
N TYR A 88 -10.75 -4.01 -5.67
CA TYR A 88 -10.21 -2.89 -6.45
C TYR A 88 -10.65 -2.95 -7.91
N GLU A 89 -10.61 -4.14 -8.53
CA GLU A 89 -11.02 -4.33 -9.93
C GLU A 89 -12.49 -3.93 -10.12
N ARG A 90 -13.38 -4.35 -9.21
CA ARG A 90 -14.79 -3.95 -9.20
C ARG A 90 -14.97 -2.43 -9.09
N VAL A 91 -14.21 -1.76 -8.21
CA VAL A 91 -14.33 -0.31 -8.02
C VAL A 91 -13.84 0.47 -9.23
N THR A 92 -12.85 -0.05 -9.97
CA THR A 92 -12.38 0.58 -11.22
C THR A 92 -13.32 0.35 -12.40
N ASP A 93 -14.25 -0.61 -12.32
CA ASP A 93 -15.24 -0.90 -13.36
C ASP A 93 -16.39 0.14 -13.39
N ASP A 94 -16.63 0.85 -12.28
CA ASP A 94 -17.75 1.79 -12.11
C ASP A 94 -17.54 3.21 -12.72
N GLY A 95 -16.72 3.36 -13.77
CA GLY A 95 -16.94 4.45 -14.72
C GLY A 95 -15.73 5.13 -15.35
N PHE A 96 -15.36 4.68 -16.55
CA PHE A 96 -15.38 5.52 -17.75
C PHE A 96 -15.43 4.66 -19.02
N GLY A 97 -16.62 4.45 -19.61
CA GLY A 97 -16.77 3.90 -20.96
C GLY A 97 -17.82 2.80 -21.09
N GLY A 98 -19.07 3.19 -21.32
CA GLY A 98 -20.14 2.25 -21.63
C GLY A 98 -19.94 1.52 -22.96
N ALA A 99 -20.32 0.24 -22.97
CA ALA A 99 -20.87 -0.43 -24.14
C ALA A 99 -21.74 -1.61 -23.68
N GLY A 100 -23.06 -1.37 -23.70
CA GLY A 100 -24.16 -2.31 -23.86
C GLY A 100 -24.01 -3.76 -23.42
N PHE A 101 -24.67 -4.11 -22.31
CA PHE A 101 -25.30 -5.42 -22.19
C PHE A 101 -26.56 -5.43 -23.09
N LEU A 102 -26.49 -6.21 -24.18
CA LEU A 102 -27.63 -6.71 -24.94
C LEU A 102 -27.75 -8.21 -24.69
#